data_AF-A0A089QAU1-F1
#
_entry.id   AF-A0A089QAU1-F1
#
_cell.length_a   1.000
_cell.length_b   1.000
_cell.length_c   1.000
_cell.angle_alpha   90.00
_cell.angle_beta   90.00
_cell.angle_gamma   90.00
#
_symmetry.space_group_name_H-M   'P 1'
#
loop_
_entity.id
_entity.type
_entity.pdbx_description
1 polymer ?
#
loop_
_entity_poly.entity_id
_entity_poly.type
_entity_poly.pdbx_seq_one_letter_code
_entity_poly.pdbx_strand_id
1 'polypeptide(L)'
;MSPGKKIVGWETSYNYQASRSYPQLPLLRKGKTYYVALKFESIPENAAYLKIDFKDNLDESIKKVYIKGKLGSFEFPENAHSYTMELMSAGTKQIEFQQIEISEIPIIWGDYEFMEFKSQSDELTVLFVEPNHHAIPQIEYKQVEKLGNTMAIASSLWGANFFISDEIEQYLRDIKHNYKKIRLISYGAYGNVGVRYYNALVKYPGYVTDEEIPLVKIEEERQNTLSKSERKILVQAYQNPQVKVWYKETNKEVSFVKTLINGISRLQEFKI
;
A
#
# COMPACT_ATOMS: atom_id res chain seq x y z
N MET A 1 -12.45 -14.23 23.36
CA MET A 1 -12.61 -12.97 24.12
C MET A 1 -14.09 -12.70 24.33
N SER A 2 -14.49 -12.00 25.40
CA SER A 2 -15.90 -11.64 25.59
C SER A 2 -16.37 -10.63 24.53
N PRO A 3 -17.59 -10.77 23.98
CA PRO A 3 -18.15 -9.77 23.08
C PRO A 3 -18.15 -8.37 23.72
N GLY A 4 -17.85 -7.34 22.92
CA GLY A 4 -17.78 -5.95 23.37
C GLY A 4 -16.45 -5.57 24.05
N LYS A 5 -15.50 -6.50 24.19
CA LYS A 5 -14.17 -6.18 24.71
C LYS A 5 -13.30 -5.52 23.63
N LYS A 6 -12.60 -4.43 23.99
CA LYS A 6 -11.56 -3.83 23.15
C LYS A 6 -10.42 -4.83 22.92
N ILE A 7 -10.05 -5.01 21.64
CA ILE A 7 -8.86 -5.76 21.23
C ILE A 7 -7.67 -4.80 21.20
N VAL A 8 -7.80 -3.71 20.45
CA VAL A 8 -6.79 -2.66 20.29
C VAL A 8 -7.48 -1.32 20.03
N GLY A 9 -6.82 -0.20 20.32
CA GLY A 9 -7.35 1.13 20.06
C GLY A 9 -6.28 2.13 19.64
N TRP A 10 -6.71 3.15 18.92
CA TRP A 10 -5.92 4.24 18.35
C TRP A 10 -6.57 5.58 18.68
N GLU A 11 -5.75 6.61 18.86
CA GLU A 11 -6.20 7.95 19.27
C GLU A 11 -5.51 9.04 18.44
N THR A 12 -6.22 10.16 18.22
CA THR A 12 -5.71 11.33 17.47
C THR A 12 -4.75 12.22 18.27
N SER A 13 -4.65 12.02 19.57
CA SER A 13 -3.81 12.85 20.44
C SER A 13 -3.33 12.03 21.63
N TYR A 14 -2.03 12.08 21.85
CA TYR A 14 -1.41 11.49 23.01
C TYR A 14 -0.72 12.61 23.80
N ASN A 15 -0.93 12.64 25.12
CA ASN A 15 0.02 13.33 25.99
C ASN A 15 1.31 12.50 25.98
N TYR A 16 2.33 12.96 25.26
CA TYR A 16 3.58 12.23 25.08
C TYR A 16 4.26 11.89 26.42
N GLN A 17 4.17 12.79 27.41
CA GLN A 17 4.76 12.56 28.74
C GLN A 17 4.10 11.40 29.49
N ALA A 18 2.81 11.16 29.27
CA ALA A 18 2.05 10.10 29.93
C ALA A 18 2.03 8.79 29.14
N SER A 19 1.99 8.86 27.81
CA SER A 19 1.74 7.69 26.94
C SER A 19 2.98 7.18 26.20
N ARG A 20 4.03 8.00 26.05
CA ARG A 20 5.21 7.74 25.21
C ARG A 20 4.86 7.26 23.78
N SER A 21 3.67 7.63 23.28
CA SER A 21 3.19 7.27 21.95
C SER A 21 2.92 8.54 21.13
N TYR A 22 3.03 8.43 19.81
CA TYR A 22 2.63 9.47 18.86
C TYR A 22 1.19 9.22 18.37
N PRO A 23 0.46 10.26 17.94
CA PRO A 23 -0.87 10.10 17.34
C PRO A 23 -0.86 9.10 16.19
N GLN A 24 -1.75 8.12 16.25
CA GLN A 24 -1.82 7.06 15.23
C GLN A 24 -2.95 7.31 14.22
N LEU A 25 -3.81 8.29 14.49
CA LEU A 25 -4.94 8.66 13.65
C LEU A 25 -4.73 10.04 13.01
N PRO A 26 -5.08 10.20 11.72
CA PRO A 26 -4.95 11.47 11.04
C PRO A 26 -5.98 12.49 11.55
N LEU A 27 -5.66 13.77 11.38
CA LEU A 27 -6.64 14.84 11.55
C LEU A 27 -7.66 14.79 10.41
N LEU A 28 -8.94 14.88 10.78
CA LEU A 28 -10.05 14.86 9.84
C LEU A 28 -10.69 16.24 9.74
N ARG A 29 -11.23 16.56 8.57
CA ARG A 29 -11.94 17.81 8.32
C ARG A 29 -13.39 17.67 8.74
N LYS A 30 -13.88 18.68 9.46
CA LYS A 30 -15.27 18.79 9.90
C LYS A 30 -16.25 18.74 8.73
N GLY A 31 -17.36 18.02 8.92
CA GLY A 31 -18.42 17.87 7.93
C GLY A 31 -18.03 17.03 6.70
N LYS A 32 -16.86 16.38 6.70
CA LYS A 32 -16.42 15.51 5.60
C LYS A 32 -16.71 14.05 5.88
N THR A 33 -17.10 13.34 4.82
CA THR A 33 -17.25 11.88 4.82
C THR A 33 -15.89 11.24 4.54
N TYR A 34 -15.57 10.23 5.33
CA TYR A 34 -14.41 9.37 5.18
C TYR A 34 -14.86 7.92 4.99
N TYR A 35 -14.10 7.17 4.22
CA TYR A 35 -14.25 5.75 4.00
C TYR A 35 -13.20 4.99 4.79
N VAL A 36 -13.57 3.82 5.30
CA VAL A 36 -12.71 2.98 6.10
C VAL A 36 -12.70 1.54 5.60
N ALA A 37 -11.51 0.94 5.56
CA ALA A 37 -11.32 -0.48 5.30
C ALA A 37 -10.65 -1.16 6.49
N LEU A 38 -11.18 -2.32 6.90
CA LEU A 38 -10.68 -3.13 8.01
C LEU A 38 -10.04 -4.41 7.46
N LYS A 39 -8.70 -4.42 7.33
CA LYS A 39 -7.95 -5.58 6.86
C LYS A 39 -7.55 -6.46 8.04
N PHE A 40 -8.38 -7.46 8.32
CA PHE A 40 -8.11 -8.49 9.32
C PHE A 40 -8.79 -9.81 8.94
N GLU A 41 -8.28 -10.90 9.51
CA GLU A 41 -8.93 -12.21 9.53
C GLU A 41 -9.27 -12.60 10.97
N SER A 42 -10.36 -13.34 11.16
CA SER A 42 -10.79 -13.74 12.50
C SER A 42 -11.42 -15.12 12.51
N ILE A 43 -11.35 -15.79 13.67
CA ILE A 43 -12.06 -17.04 13.96
C ILE A 43 -12.98 -16.80 15.16
N PRO A 44 -14.32 -16.97 15.05
CA PRO A 44 -15.08 -17.18 13.80
C PRO A 44 -14.91 -16.02 12.80
N GLU A 45 -15.29 -16.25 11.55
CA GLU A 45 -15.22 -15.22 10.52
C GLU A 45 -16.07 -14.00 10.88
N ASN A 46 -15.59 -12.79 10.58
CA ASN A 46 -16.27 -11.51 10.86
C ASN A 46 -16.63 -11.31 12.35
N ALA A 47 -15.82 -11.89 13.25
CA ALA A 47 -16.03 -11.82 14.70
C ALA A 47 -15.35 -10.60 15.34
N ALA A 48 -15.09 -9.53 14.58
CA ALA A 48 -14.60 -8.24 15.10
C ALA A 48 -15.23 -7.08 14.30
N TYR A 49 -15.28 -5.89 14.89
CA TYR A 49 -15.83 -4.69 14.26
C TYR A 49 -15.10 -3.43 14.75
N LEU A 50 -15.14 -2.36 13.97
CA LEU A 50 -14.58 -1.08 14.38
C LEU A 50 -15.63 -0.25 15.13
N LYS A 51 -15.24 0.32 16.26
CA LYS A 51 -15.95 1.41 16.93
C LYS A 51 -15.18 2.71 16.73
N ILE A 52 -15.88 3.77 16.36
CA ILE A 52 -15.35 5.13 16.26
C ILE A 52 -16.11 5.98 17.29
N ASP A 53 -15.39 6.70 18.14
CA ASP A 53 -15.97 7.57 19.18
C ASP A 53 -15.50 9.01 18.94
N PHE A 54 -16.41 9.88 18.51
CA PHE A 54 -16.14 11.30 18.29
C PHE A 54 -16.31 12.07 19.58
N LYS A 55 -15.36 12.95 19.90
CA LYS A 55 -15.33 13.68 21.15
C LYS A 55 -15.26 15.18 20.94
N ASP A 56 -15.78 15.94 21.90
CA ASP A 56 -15.66 17.40 21.92
C ASP A 56 -14.30 17.87 22.46
N ASN A 57 -14.16 19.17 22.68
CA ASN A 57 -12.95 19.77 23.22
C ASN A 57 -12.73 19.50 24.73
N LEU A 58 -13.71 18.91 25.42
CA LEU A 58 -13.63 18.47 26.81
C LEU A 58 -13.40 16.94 26.91
N ASP A 59 -13.14 16.27 25.78
CA ASP A 59 -12.99 14.80 25.66
C ASP A 59 -14.29 14.02 25.95
N GLU A 60 -15.45 14.69 25.92
CA GLU A 60 -16.76 14.05 26.11
C GLU A 60 -17.26 13.42 24.80
N SER A 61 -17.83 12.21 24.91
CA SER A 61 -18.36 11.46 23.76
C SER A 61 -19.58 12.17 23.17
N ILE A 62 -19.46 12.64 21.92
CA ILE A 62 -20.55 13.25 21.15
C ILE A 62 -21.36 12.16 20.44
N LYS A 63 -20.67 11.26 19.73
CA LYS A 63 -21.30 10.27 18.86
C LYS A 63 -20.40 9.05 18.69
N LYS A 64 -21.01 7.87 18.72
CA LYS A 64 -20.35 6.60 18.41
C LYS A 64 -20.87 6.01 17.10
N VAL A 65 -19.96 5.53 16.26
CA VAL A 65 -20.25 4.81 15.01
C VAL A 65 -19.63 3.43 15.08
N TYR A 66 -20.33 2.44 14.52
CA TYR A 66 -19.90 1.04 14.52
C TYR A 66 -19.86 0.50 13.09
N ILE A 67 -18.69 0.10 12.61
CA ILE A 67 -18.48 -0.50 11.29
C ILE A 67 -18.30 -2.00 11.48
N LYS A 68 -19.36 -2.76 11.16
CA LYS A 68 -19.41 -4.22 11.34
C LYS A 68 -18.89 -5.00 10.13
N GLY A 69 -18.79 -4.36 8.96
CA GLY A 69 -18.24 -4.96 7.75
C GLY A 69 -16.76 -4.64 7.57
N LYS A 70 -16.16 -5.23 6.53
CA LYS A 70 -14.78 -4.96 6.12
C LYS A 70 -14.61 -3.57 5.50
N LEU A 71 -15.68 -3.00 4.95
CA LEU A 71 -15.75 -1.64 4.44
C LEU A 71 -16.85 -0.86 5.14
N GLY A 72 -16.67 0.45 5.25
CA GLY A 72 -17.71 1.36 5.73
C GLY A 72 -17.36 2.82 5.47
N SER A 73 -18.22 3.70 5.94
CA SER A 73 -18.00 5.14 5.88
C SER A 73 -18.55 5.82 7.13
N PHE A 74 -18.02 6.99 7.44
CA PHE A 74 -18.48 7.84 8.53
C PHE A 74 -18.28 9.31 8.16
N GLU A 75 -19.09 10.18 8.75
CA GLU A 75 -18.87 11.63 8.69
C GLU A 75 -18.17 12.09 9.96
N PHE A 76 -17.14 12.93 9.84
CA PHE A 76 -16.52 13.59 10.98
C PHE A 76 -17.39 14.79 11.42
N PRO A 77 -18.03 14.74 12.61
CA PRO A 77 -19.03 15.76 12.99
C PRO A 77 -18.46 17.17 13.11
N GLU A 78 -19.27 18.19 12.80
CA GLU A 78 -18.88 19.61 12.89
C GLU A 78 -18.44 20.05 14.30
N ASN A 79 -19.08 19.49 15.32
CA ASN A 79 -18.78 19.77 16.72
C ASN A 79 -17.71 18.86 17.32
N ALA A 80 -17.16 17.91 16.55
CA ALA A 80 -16.07 17.07 17.04
C ALA A 80 -14.73 17.83 17.04
N HIS A 81 -13.93 17.56 18.07
CA HIS A 81 -12.57 18.04 18.21
C HIS A 81 -11.56 16.91 17.98
N SER A 82 -11.87 15.70 18.45
CA SER A 82 -11.01 14.52 18.34
C SER A 82 -11.85 13.26 18.10
N TYR A 83 -11.18 12.14 17.83
CA TYR A 83 -11.83 10.83 17.78
C TYR A 83 -10.90 9.71 18.22
N THR A 84 -11.50 8.61 18.67
CA THR A 84 -10.79 7.36 18.89
C THR A 84 -11.36 6.28 17.98
N MET A 85 -10.51 5.31 17.65
CA MET A 85 -10.89 4.10 16.94
C MET A 85 -10.53 2.90 17.80
N GLU A 86 -11.44 1.94 17.92
CA GLU A 86 -11.21 0.72 18.69
C GLU A 86 -11.68 -0.48 17.87
N LEU A 87 -10.79 -1.45 17.69
CA LEU A 87 -11.18 -2.76 17.16
C LEU A 87 -11.79 -3.56 18.31
N MET A 88 -13.05 -3.90 18.16
CA MET A 88 -13.88 -4.52 19.18
C MET A 88 -14.09 -6.00 18.86
N SER A 89 -14.04 -6.85 19.89
CA SER A 89 -14.37 -8.26 19.74
C SER A 89 -15.89 -8.47 19.64
N ALA A 90 -16.33 -9.27 18.68
CA ALA A 90 -17.67 -9.84 18.60
C ALA A 90 -17.66 -11.34 18.93
N GLY A 91 -16.90 -11.75 19.96
CA GLY A 91 -16.72 -13.16 20.31
C GLY A 91 -15.52 -13.83 19.61
N THR A 92 -14.55 -13.02 19.18
CA THR A 92 -13.31 -13.46 18.54
C THR A 92 -12.54 -14.46 19.42
N LYS A 93 -12.13 -15.58 18.84
CA LYS A 93 -11.20 -16.56 19.43
C LYS A 93 -9.77 -16.30 18.97
N GLN A 94 -9.59 -16.00 17.68
CA GLN A 94 -8.31 -15.66 17.07
C GLN A 94 -8.51 -14.49 16.10
N ILE A 95 -7.52 -13.61 16.01
CA ILE A 95 -7.52 -12.50 15.05
C ILE A 95 -6.12 -12.33 14.48
N GLU A 96 -6.04 -12.10 13.17
CA GLU A 96 -4.85 -11.65 12.47
C GLU A 96 -5.17 -10.27 11.90
N PHE A 97 -4.64 -9.24 12.55
CA PHE A 97 -4.86 -7.85 12.16
C PHE A 97 -3.72 -7.38 11.26
N GLN A 98 -4.06 -6.83 10.10
CA GLN A 98 -3.08 -6.25 9.16
C GLN A 98 -3.08 -4.73 9.27
N GLN A 99 -4.18 -4.07 8.91
CA GLN A 99 -4.29 -2.61 8.95
C GLN A 99 -5.72 -2.07 8.93
N ILE A 100 -5.84 -0.78 9.24
CA ILE A 100 -7.04 0.03 8.98
C ILE A 100 -6.64 1.13 8.01
N GLU A 101 -7.43 1.32 6.96
CA GLU A 101 -7.24 2.40 5.99
C GLU A 101 -8.35 3.42 6.15
N ILE A 102 -8.00 4.71 6.09
CA ILE A 102 -8.96 5.82 6.12
C ILE A 102 -8.67 6.71 4.90
N SER A 103 -9.71 7.07 4.16
CA SER A 103 -9.58 7.88 2.95
C SER A 103 -10.76 8.85 2.77
N GLU A 104 -10.52 10.02 2.19
CA GLU A 104 -11.60 10.93 1.75
C GLU A 104 -12.33 10.41 0.50
N ILE A 105 -11.70 9.50 -0.26
CA ILE A 105 -12.28 8.85 -1.43
C ILE A 105 -12.68 7.40 -1.12
N PRO A 106 -13.70 6.85 -1.80
CA PRO A 106 -14.09 5.45 -1.63
C PRO A 106 -12.91 4.50 -1.76
N ILE A 107 -12.75 3.59 -0.79
CA ILE A 107 -11.72 2.55 -0.83
C ILE A 107 -12.26 1.35 -1.59
N ILE A 108 -11.52 0.90 -2.60
CA ILE A 108 -11.79 -0.34 -3.31
C ILE A 108 -11.14 -1.48 -2.51
N TRP A 109 -11.88 -2.56 -2.26
CA TRP A 109 -11.32 -3.72 -1.56
C TRP A 109 -10.31 -4.44 -2.44
N GLY A 110 -9.10 -4.60 -1.95
CA GLY A 110 -8.02 -5.29 -2.64
C GLY A 110 -6.66 -4.96 -2.02
N ASP A 111 -5.65 -5.69 -2.46
CA ASP A 111 -4.26 -5.43 -2.08
C ASP A 111 -3.58 -4.46 -3.05
N TYR A 112 -4.06 -4.41 -4.31
CA TYR A 112 -3.51 -3.59 -5.36
C TYR A 112 -4.59 -2.73 -6.03
N GLU A 113 -4.20 -1.52 -6.44
CA GLU A 113 -5.01 -0.61 -7.23
C GLU A 113 -4.37 -0.40 -8.59
N PHE A 114 -5.17 -0.55 -9.65
CA PHE A 114 -4.74 -0.43 -11.04
C PHE A 114 -5.28 0.88 -11.61
N MET A 115 -4.38 1.83 -11.86
CA MET A 115 -4.70 3.16 -12.39
C MET A 115 -4.23 3.28 -13.85
N GLU A 116 -5.16 3.53 -14.76
CA GLU A 116 -4.87 3.68 -16.18
C GLU A 116 -4.67 5.16 -16.56
N PHE A 117 -3.53 5.45 -17.20
CA PHE A 117 -3.20 6.75 -17.77
C PHE A 117 -2.95 6.57 -19.27
N LYS A 118 -3.86 7.09 -20.10
CA LYS A 118 -3.78 6.95 -21.57
C LYS A 118 -2.99 8.09 -22.20
N SER A 119 -2.22 7.77 -23.24
CA SER A 119 -1.57 8.72 -24.13
C SER A 119 -1.64 8.24 -25.58
N GLN A 120 -1.16 9.05 -26.53
CA GLN A 120 -1.07 8.65 -27.94
C GLN A 120 0.18 7.77 -28.17
N SER A 121 0.15 6.53 -27.68
CA SER A 121 1.23 5.55 -27.84
C SER A 121 0.68 4.15 -28.15
N ASP A 122 1.46 3.33 -28.85
CA ASP A 122 1.17 1.91 -29.10
C ASP A 122 1.83 0.98 -28.05
N GLU A 123 2.56 1.55 -27.10
CA GLU A 123 3.32 0.85 -26.08
C GLU A 123 2.67 1.05 -24.71
N LEU A 124 2.74 0.02 -23.84
CA LEU A 124 2.29 0.10 -22.46
C LEU A 124 3.48 0.07 -21.49
N THR A 125 3.49 1.00 -20.55
CA THR A 125 4.29 0.97 -19.33
C THR A 125 3.47 0.37 -18.20
N VAL A 126 3.94 -0.70 -17.58
CA VAL A 126 3.44 -1.13 -16.27
C VAL A 126 4.36 -0.56 -15.21
N LEU A 127 3.85 0.37 -14.42
CA LEU A 127 4.56 1.09 -13.38
C LEU A 127 4.26 0.47 -12.01
N PHE A 128 5.26 -0.07 -11.34
CA PHE A 128 5.16 -0.48 -9.93
C PHE A 128 5.44 0.71 -9.04
N VAL A 129 4.41 1.14 -8.32
CA VAL A 129 4.38 2.41 -7.59
C VAL A 129 4.89 2.18 -6.18
N GLU A 130 6.00 2.79 -5.80
CA GLU A 130 6.58 2.54 -4.48
C GLU A 130 5.57 2.77 -3.35
N PRO A 131 5.41 1.81 -2.42
CA PRO A 131 4.54 1.96 -1.28
C PRO A 131 5.08 3.06 -0.36
N ASN A 132 4.19 3.93 0.11
CA ASN A 132 4.53 4.93 1.11
C ASN A 132 4.19 4.43 2.51
N HIS A 133 5.03 4.75 3.49
CA HIS A 133 4.73 4.43 4.87
C HIS A 133 3.47 5.19 5.32
N HIS A 134 2.44 4.44 5.77
CA HIS A 134 1.16 4.99 6.24
C HIS A 134 0.37 5.84 5.22
N ALA A 135 0.63 5.70 3.92
CA ALA A 135 -0.12 6.44 2.90
C ALA A 135 -0.36 5.62 1.65
N ILE A 136 -1.52 5.82 1.03
CA ILE A 136 -1.83 5.28 -0.30
C ILE A 136 -1.12 6.18 -1.31
N PRO A 137 -0.19 5.67 -2.12
CA PRO A 137 0.49 6.47 -3.14
C PRO A 137 -0.53 7.05 -4.13
N GLN A 138 -0.56 8.38 -4.24
CA GLN A 138 -1.37 9.08 -5.25
C GLN A 138 -0.48 9.43 -6.44
N ILE A 139 -1.00 9.22 -7.66
CA ILE A 139 -0.28 9.50 -8.90
C ILE A 139 -1.10 10.48 -9.74
N GLU A 140 -0.45 11.57 -10.13
CA GLU A 140 -1.00 12.53 -11.06
C GLU A 140 -0.49 12.26 -12.48
N TYR A 141 -1.33 12.53 -13.48
CA TYR A 141 -1.00 12.34 -14.89
C TYR A 141 0.36 12.98 -15.28
N LYS A 142 0.64 14.21 -14.81
CA LYS A 142 1.89 14.94 -15.10
C LYS A 142 3.15 14.18 -14.66
N GLN A 143 3.05 13.30 -13.66
CA GLN A 143 4.18 12.53 -13.16
C GLN A 143 4.54 11.36 -14.09
N VAL A 144 3.56 10.86 -14.85
CA VAL A 144 3.69 9.67 -15.70
C VAL A 144 3.48 9.96 -17.20
N GLU A 145 3.17 11.20 -17.58
CA GLU A 145 2.85 11.58 -18.98
C GLU A 145 3.97 11.20 -19.97
N LYS A 146 5.23 11.28 -19.55
CA LYS A 146 6.40 10.92 -20.37
C LYS A 146 6.57 9.41 -20.57
N LEU A 147 5.86 8.60 -19.78
CA LEU A 147 5.93 7.14 -19.85
C LEU A 147 4.99 6.54 -20.90
N GLY A 148 4.24 7.35 -21.65
CA GLY A 148 3.27 6.85 -22.63
C GLY A 148 2.02 6.29 -21.95
N ASN A 149 1.33 5.32 -22.58
CA ASN A 149 0.25 4.61 -21.88
C ASN A 149 0.84 3.95 -20.64
N THR A 150 0.23 4.19 -19.49
CA THR A 150 0.75 3.69 -18.22
C THR A 150 -0.37 3.01 -17.45
N MET A 151 -0.14 1.76 -17.07
CA MET A 151 -0.86 1.10 -15.99
C MET A 151 -0.01 1.22 -14.73
N ALA A 152 -0.42 2.06 -13.79
CA ALA A 152 0.23 2.16 -12.51
C ALA A 152 -0.43 1.20 -11.51
N ILE A 153 0.38 0.38 -10.86
CA ILE A 153 -0.04 -0.58 -9.86
C ILE A 153 0.47 -0.09 -8.51
N ALA A 154 -0.45 0.39 -7.67
CA ALA A 154 -0.17 0.84 -6.31
C ALA A 154 -0.71 -0.15 -5.29
N SER A 155 -0.23 -0.04 -4.04
CA SER A 155 -0.74 -0.81 -2.92
C SER A 155 -0.78 0.06 -1.68
N SER A 156 -1.83 -0.12 -0.88
CA SER A 156 -1.93 0.44 0.47
C SER A 156 -1.25 -0.44 1.52
N LEU A 157 -0.81 -1.66 1.16
CA LEU A 157 -0.08 -2.54 2.06
C LEU A 157 1.34 -2.03 2.26
N TRP A 158 1.83 -2.12 3.49
CA TRP A 158 3.24 -1.88 3.75
C TRP A 158 4.13 -2.82 2.93
N GLY A 159 5.12 -2.26 2.24
CA GLY A 159 6.01 -2.99 1.34
C GLY A 159 5.33 -3.58 0.09
N ALA A 160 4.03 -3.34 -0.12
CA ALA A 160 3.24 -3.83 -1.25
C ALA A 160 3.39 -5.34 -1.52
N ASN A 161 3.79 -6.13 -0.52
CA ASN A 161 4.16 -7.53 -0.72
C ASN A 161 5.20 -7.71 -1.85
N PHE A 162 6.10 -6.74 -2.04
CA PHE A 162 7.07 -6.69 -3.15
C PHE A 162 6.44 -6.79 -4.55
N PHE A 163 5.15 -6.51 -4.66
CA PHE A 163 4.32 -6.70 -5.85
C PHE A 163 4.25 -8.14 -6.39
N ILE A 164 4.66 -9.13 -5.60
CA ILE A 164 4.55 -10.54 -6.00
C ILE A 164 3.17 -11.07 -5.56
N SER A 165 2.27 -11.22 -6.52
CA SER A 165 0.89 -11.66 -6.34
C SER A 165 0.30 -12.29 -7.61
N ASP A 166 -0.64 -13.23 -7.42
CA ASP A 166 -1.36 -13.86 -8.54
C ASP A 166 -2.16 -12.85 -9.37
N GLU A 167 -2.71 -11.80 -8.73
CA GLU A 167 -3.48 -10.75 -9.39
C GLU A 167 -2.65 -10.00 -10.45
N ILE A 168 -1.43 -9.58 -10.08
CA ILE A 168 -0.53 -8.87 -10.99
C ILE A 168 -0.01 -9.82 -12.07
N GLU A 169 0.33 -11.06 -11.70
CA GLU A 169 0.76 -12.07 -12.67
C GLU A 169 -0.31 -12.30 -13.74
N GLN A 170 -1.56 -12.50 -13.33
CA GLN A 170 -2.68 -12.72 -14.23
C GLN A 170 -2.89 -11.52 -15.14
N TYR A 171 -2.90 -10.30 -14.58
CA TYR A 171 -2.99 -9.07 -15.37
C TYR A 171 -1.91 -8.99 -16.45
N LEU A 172 -0.64 -9.22 -16.10
CA LEU A 172 0.49 -9.15 -17.04
C LEU A 172 0.42 -10.20 -18.16
N ARG A 173 -0.17 -11.37 -17.88
CA ARG A 173 -0.41 -12.43 -18.87
C ARG A 173 -1.54 -12.04 -19.82
N ASP A 174 -2.62 -11.47 -19.30
CA ASP A 174 -3.81 -11.12 -20.07
C ASP A 174 -3.57 -9.98 -21.06
N ILE A 175 -2.73 -9.01 -20.70
CA ILE A 175 -2.41 -7.87 -21.57
C ILE A 175 -1.43 -8.19 -22.70
N LYS A 176 -0.84 -9.40 -22.72
CA LYS A 176 0.27 -9.76 -23.63
C LYS A 176 -0.03 -9.50 -25.10
N HIS A 177 -1.27 -9.72 -25.52
CA HIS A 177 -1.71 -9.58 -26.92
C HIS A 177 -2.36 -8.23 -27.21
N ASN A 178 -2.56 -7.39 -26.19
CA ASN A 178 -3.27 -6.12 -26.32
C ASN A 178 -2.33 -4.98 -26.77
N TYR A 179 -1.03 -5.14 -26.57
CA TYR A 179 -0.03 -4.10 -26.84
C TYR A 179 1.14 -4.66 -27.64
N LYS A 180 1.67 -3.85 -28.58
CA LYS A 180 2.83 -4.26 -29.41
C LYS A 180 4.10 -4.40 -28.57
N LYS A 181 4.25 -3.54 -27.57
CA LYS A 181 5.35 -3.59 -26.60
C LYS A 181 4.84 -3.27 -25.21
N ILE A 182 5.34 -4.01 -24.24
CA ILE A 182 5.09 -3.81 -22.81
C ILE A 182 6.44 -3.69 -22.13
N ARG A 183 6.58 -2.70 -21.24
CA ARG A 183 7.76 -2.55 -20.37
C ARG A 183 7.33 -2.45 -18.91
N LEU A 184 8.20 -2.92 -18.03
CA LEU A 184 8.03 -2.87 -16.59
C LEU A 184 8.96 -1.79 -16.02
N ILE A 185 8.44 -0.89 -15.21
CA ILE A 185 9.21 0.21 -14.61
C ILE A 185 8.89 0.31 -13.12
N SER A 186 9.90 0.63 -12.32
CA SER A 186 9.79 1.05 -10.92
C SER A 186 10.77 2.19 -10.64
N TYR A 187 10.54 2.90 -9.54
CA TYR A 187 11.35 4.04 -9.12
C TYR A 187 11.88 3.95 -7.68
N GLY A 188 11.83 2.76 -7.06
CA GLY A 188 12.44 2.50 -5.76
C GLY A 188 12.53 1.01 -5.41
N ALA A 189 12.92 0.74 -4.17
CA ALA A 189 13.37 -0.57 -3.74
C ALA A 189 12.30 -1.69 -3.86
N TYR A 190 11.03 -1.47 -3.51
CA TYR A 190 10.01 -2.53 -3.49
C TYR A 190 9.51 -2.86 -4.89
N GLY A 191 9.22 -1.84 -5.71
CA GLY A 191 8.87 -2.00 -7.11
C GLY A 191 10.01 -2.61 -7.91
N ASN A 192 11.28 -2.32 -7.57
CA ASN A 192 12.43 -2.96 -8.22
C ASN A 192 12.41 -4.49 -8.06
N VAL A 193 11.94 -5.00 -6.91
CA VAL A 193 11.75 -6.45 -6.72
C VAL A 193 10.70 -6.99 -7.68
N GLY A 194 9.53 -6.34 -7.75
CA GLY A 194 8.45 -6.70 -8.67
C GLY A 194 8.89 -6.69 -10.13
N VAL A 195 9.57 -5.63 -10.58
CA VAL A 195 10.11 -5.53 -11.94
C VAL A 195 11.07 -6.67 -12.25
N ARG A 196 12.00 -7.00 -11.35
CA ARG A 196 12.95 -8.11 -11.53
C ARG A 196 12.22 -9.45 -11.62
N TYR A 197 11.28 -9.69 -10.70
CA TYR A 197 10.48 -10.92 -10.66
C TYR A 197 9.70 -11.12 -11.96
N TYR A 198 8.90 -10.13 -12.37
CA TYR A 198 8.08 -10.25 -13.57
C TYR A 198 8.88 -10.18 -14.88
N ASN A 199 10.01 -9.46 -14.91
CA ASN A 199 10.94 -9.54 -16.03
C ASN A 199 11.46 -10.97 -16.21
N ALA A 200 11.82 -11.66 -15.12
CA ALA A 200 12.23 -13.06 -15.17
C ALA A 200 11.08 -13.99 -15.60
N LEU A 201 9.84 -13.71 -15.18
CA LEU A 201 8.67 -14.54 -15.44
C LEU A 201 8.08 -14.37 -16.85
N VAL A 202 7.75 -13.15 -17.26
CA VAL A 202 7.02 -12.84 -18.51
C VAL A 202 7.90 -12.25 -19.61
N LYS A 203 9.18 -11.99 -19.33
CA LYS A 203 10.21 -11.53 -20.30
C LYS A 203 9.99 -10.15 -20.91
N TYR A 204 9.09 -9.34 -20.36
CA TYR A 204 8.98 -7.93 -20.72
C TYR A 204 10.24 -7.16 -20.27
N PRO A 205 10.78 -6.22 -21.07
CA PRO A 205 11.89 -5.36 -20.65
C PRO A 205 11.60 -4.68 -19.31
N GLY A 206 12.53 -4.83 -18.36
CA GLY A 206 12.40 -4.25 -17.02
C GLY A 206 13.41 -3.13 -16.76
N TYR A 207 12.96 -2.06 -16.13
CA TYR A 207 13.75 -0.88 -15.80
C TYR A 207 13.62 -0.56 -14.31
N VAL A 208 14.75 -0.57 -13.59
CA VAL A 208 14.83 -0.39 -12.14
C VAL A 208 15.77 0.77 -11.76
N THR A 209 15.66 1.26 -10.53
CA THR A 209 16.70 2.14 -9.95
C THR A 209 17.85 1.32 -9.37
N ASP A 210 18.86 1.97 -8.80
CA ASP A 210 19.95 1.34 -8.06
C ASP A 210 19.59 0.98 -6.61
N GLU A 211 18.37 1.28 -6.16
CA GLU A 211 17.89 0.84 -4.87
C GLU A 211 17.67 -0.68 -4.86
N GLU A 212 18.13 -1.36 -3.82
CA GLU A 212 18.02 -2.80 -3.71
C GLU A 212 17.51 -3.24 -2.34
N ILE A 213 16.66 -4.26 -2.38
CA ILE A 213 16.29 -5.06 -1.20
C ILE A 213 17.03 -6.39 -1.33
N PRO A 214 17.86 -6.79 -0.35
CA PRO A 214 18.54 -8.08 -0.38
C PRO A 214 17.55 -9.24 -0.46
N LEU A 215 17.88 -10.26 -1.26
CA LEU A 215 17.03 -11.45 -1.43
C LEU A 215 16.65 -12.09 -0.09
N VAL A 216 17.61 -12.21 0.83
CA VAL A 216 17.41 -12.79 2.17
C VAL A 216 16.29 -12.08 2.93
N LYS A 217 16.23 -10.74 2.86
CA LYS A 217 15.19 -9.96 3.52
C LYS A 217 13.80 -10.25 2.94
N ILE A 218 13.70 -10.43 1.62
CA ILE A 218 12.44 -10.75 0.96
C ILE A 218 11.97 -12.15 1.37
N GLU A 219 12.88 -13.13 1.40
CA GLU A 219 12.59 -14.50 1.80
C GLU A 219 12.18 -14.60 3.28
N GLU A 220 12.76 -13.78 4.16
CA GLU A 220 12.36 -13.66 5.56
C GLU A 220 10.96 -13.04 5.70
N GLU A 221 10.71 -11.89 5.08
CA GLU A 221 9.42 -11.19 5.17
C GLU A 221 8.26 -11.98 4.54
N ARG A 222 8.54 -12.79 3.52
CA ARG A 222 7.54 -13.60 2.80
C ARG A 222 7.71 -15.11 3.00
N GLN A 223 8.37 -15.54 4.08
CA GLN A 223 8.72 -16.95 4.33
C GLN A 223 7.52 -17.90 4.25
N ASN A 224 6.35 -17.46 4.72
CA ASN A 224 5.14 -18.29 4.79
C ASN A 224 4.19 -18.11 3.60
N THR A 225 4.45 -17.10 2.75
CA THR A 225 3.53 -16.71 1.68
C THR A 225 4.11 -16.90 0.28
N LEU A 226 5.44 -16.97 0.13
CA LEU A 226 6.06 -17.34 -1.16
C LEU A 226 6.02 -18.85 -1.38
N SER A 227 5.37 -19.25 -2.47
CA SER A 227 5.40 -20.60 -3.02
C SER A 227 6.80 -21.01 -3.50
N LYS A 228 7.00 -22.31 -3.72
CA LYS A 228 8.27 -22.84 -4.24
C LYS A 228 8.61 -22.32 -5.64
N SER A 229 7.60 -22.12 -6.50
CA SER A 229 7.77 -21.57 -7.84
C SER A 229 8.20 -20.11 -7.81
N GLU A 230 7.53 -19.28 -7.01
CA GLU A 230 7.87 -17.86 -6.88
C GLU A 230 9.30 -17.69 -6.35
N ARG A 231 9.71 -18.47 -5.34
CA ARG A 231 11.10 -18.43 -4.83
C ARG A 231 12.12 -18.74 -5.93
N LYS A 232 11.87 -19.76 -6.76
CA LYS A 232 12.79 -20.12 -7.85
C LYS A 232 12.95 -18.99 -8.86
N ILE A 233 11.84 -18.33 -9.23
CA ILE A 233 11.85 -17.17 -10.14
C ILE A 233 12.62 -16.01 -9.51
N LEU A 234 12.35 -15.71 -8.23
CA LEU A 234 13.00 -14.62 -7.51
C LEU A 234 14.52 -14.83 -7.41
N VAL A 235 14.96 -16.04 -7.05
CA VAL A 235 16.38 -16.41 -7.02
C VAL A 235 17.03 -16.20 -8.39
N GLN A 236 16.38 -16.65 -9.47
CA GLN A 236 16.88 -16.44 -10.84
C GLN A 236 16.99 -14.94 -11.18
N ALA A 237 15.98 -14.14 -10.80
CA ALA A 237 15.94 -12.71 -11.08
C ALA A 237 17.07 -11.92 -10.39
N TYR A 238 17.54 -12.41 -9.23
CA TYR A 238 18.66 -11.82 -8.49
C TYR A 238 20.03 -12.32 -8.95
N GLN A 239 20.15 -13.61 -9.28
CA GLN A 239 21.43 -14.21 -9.70
C GLN A 239 21.82 -13.84 -11.14
N ASN A 240 20.84 -13.66 -12.02
CA ASN A 240 21.06 -13.30 -13.42
C ASN A 240 20.06 -12.21 -13.86
N PRO A 241 20.22 -10.97 -13.36
CA PRO A 241 19.29 -9.89 -13.67
C PRO A 241 19.35 -9.51 -15.15
N GLN A 242 18.18 -9.47 -15.80
CA GLN A 242 18.01 -9.02 -17.19
C GLN A 242 17.34 -7.63 -17.28
N VAL A 243 17.30 -6.91 -16.16
CA VAL A 243 16.75 -5.56 -16.04
C VAL A 243 17.83 -4.50 -16.31
N LYS A 244 17.41 -3.31 -16.74
CA LYS A 244 18.28 -2.15 -16.94
C LYS A 244 18.15 -1.18 -15.76
N VAL A 245 19.28 -0.73 -15.22
CA VAL A 245 19.31 0.34 -14.21
C VAL A 245 19.23 1.69 -14.93
N TRP A 246 18.12 2.42 -14.75
CA TRP A 246 17.87 3.69 -15.44
C TRP A 246 18.14 4.93 -14.57
N TYR A 247 18.11 4.77 -13.24
CA TYR A 247 18.39 5.83 -12.28
C TYR A 247 19.44 5.37 -11.28
N LYS A 248 20.36 6.28 -10.94
CA LYS A 248 21.34 6.08 -9.87
C LYS A 248 21.38 7.31 -8.98
N GLU A 249 21.20 7.13 -7.68
CA GLU A 249 21.21 8.24 -6.73
C GLU A 249 22.65 8.75 -6.54
N THR A 250 22.89 10.04 -6.84
CA THR A 250 24.24 10.62 -6.73
C THR A 250 24.63 11.01 -5.30
N ASN A 251 23.67 11.16 -4.38
CA ASN A 251 23.91 11.55 -2.99
C ASN A 251 23.65 10.41 -1.98
N LYS A 252 24.71 10.03 -1.25
CA LYS A 252 24.69 8.96 -0.23
C LYS A 252 24.24 9.41 1.16
N GLU A 253 24.12 10.70 1.42
CA GLU A 253 23.80 11.19 2.76
C GLU A 253 22.29 11.15 3.02
N VAL A 254 21.93 10.72 4.24
CA VAL A 254 20.59 10.52 4.80
C VAL A 254 19.95 9.15 4.47
N SER A 255 20.35 8.10 5.19
CA SER A 255 19.81 6.74 5.09
C SER A 255 18.46 6.53 5.77
N PHE A 256 18.12 7.32 6.80
CA PHE A 256 16.92 7.11 7.62
C PHE A 256 15.64 7.72 7.00
N VAL A 257 15.76 8.78 6.20
CA VAL A 257 14.63 9.49 5.60
C VAL A 257 14.26 8.94 4.22
N LYS A 258 15.11 8.11 3.60
CA LYS A 258 14.88 7.55 2.26
C LYS A 258 13.60 6.72 2.15
N THR A 259 13.20 6.03 3.22
CA THR A 259 11.93 5.27 3.29
C THR A 259 10.69 6.16 3.46
N LEU A 260 10.87 7.47 3.69
CA LEU A 260 9.79 8.45 3.84
C LEU A 260 9.62 9.36 2.62
N ILE A 261 10.62 9.44 1.72
CA ILE A 261 10.57 10.30 0.54
C ILE A 261 10.07 9.48 -0.65
N ASN A 262 8.89 9.80 -1.15
CA ASN A 262 8.36 9.21 -2.37
C ASN A 262 9.24 9.61 -3.57
N GLY A 263 9.99 8.65 -4.12
CA GLY A 263 10.91 8.84 -5.26
C GLY A 263 10.23 9.06 -6.62
N ILE A 264 8.92 9.27 -6.67
CA ILE A 264 8.14 9.40 -7.92
C ILE A 264 8.66 10.49 -8.86
N SER A 265 9.28 11.56 -8.33
CA SER A 265 9.88 12.63 -9.14
C SER A 265 11.00 12.12 -10.06
N ARG A 266 11.68 11.02 -9.71
CA ARG A 266 12.73 10.41 -10.52
C ARG A 266 12.23 10.02 -11.90
N LEU A 267 10.94 9.66 -12.04
CA LEU A 267 10.34 9.28 -13.33
C LEU A 267 10.48 10.38 -14.39
N GLN A 268 10.67 11.64 -14.00
CA GLN A 268 10.90 12.75 -14.92
C GLN A 268 12.23 12.67 -15.66
N GLU A 269 13.19 11.92 -15.12
CA GLU A 269 14.52 11.67 -15.71
C GLU A 269 14.55 10.41 -16.58
N PHE A 270 13.50 9.59 -16.53
CA PHE A 270 13.43 8.36 -17.31
C PHE A 270 13.48 8.66 -18.81
N LYS A 271 14.41 8.00 -19.50
CA LYS A 271 14.57 8.05 -20.96
C LYS A 271 14.71 6.62 -21.48
N ILE A 272 14.04 6.33 -22.59
CA ILE A 272 14.05 5.03 -23.27
C ILE A 272 15.37 4.84 -24.04
#